data_AF-A0A1Y3EDT9-F1
#
_entry.id   AF-A0A1Y3EDT9-F1
#
_cell.length_a   1.000
_cell.length_b   1.000
_cell.length_c   1.000
_cell.angle_alpha   90.00
_cell.angle_beta   90.00
_cell.angle_gamma   90.00
#
_symmetry.space_group_name_H-M   'P 1'
#
loop_
_entity.id
_entity.type
_entity.pdbx_description
1 polymer ?
#
loop_
_entity_poly.entity_id
_entity_poly.type
_entity_poly.pdbx_seq_one_letter_code
_entity_poly.pdbx_strand_id
1 'polypeptide(L)'
;MQFDFTNEREMFHGVVSSCVQVLVQDLETACEPALQTMTKMQWANVDTVGDESRYVASIRQHLRQCVVRIRDCLGQARKYFMQFCFRFVNAFVPKFINAILRCRPVSVTGAEQLLLDTHALKTELVNLPVLESAAGRKPPEAFTKLVIKGMTKAEMILKLVMAPVDPDPGTFVEHYINFLPESDVVEFQKILDMKSVRKNEQTAIMDIFREKKAALDSKNDLNADRGGVASDAALSSGDNSSLDSRIRKLEKLVKKRF
;
A
#
# COMPACT_ATOMS: atom_id res chain seq x y z
N MET A 1 27.61 -10.49 -45.21
CA MET A 1 28.08 -9.94 -43.92
C MET A 1 26.90 -9.19 -43.32
N GLN A 2 26.27 -9.76 -42.29
CA GLN A 2 25.11 -9.14 -41.65
C GLN A 2 25.63 -8.29 -40.48
N PHE A 3 25.36 -6.99 -40.52
CA PHE A 3 25.73 -6.09 -39.43
C PHE A 3 24.76 -6.29 -38.27
N ASP A 4 25.29 -6.74 -37.13
CA ASP A 4 24.53 -6.90 -35.88
C ASP A 4 24.82 -5.73 -34.95
N PHE A 5 23.77 -5.02 -34.56
CA PHE A 5 23.81 -3.85 -33.65
C PHE A 5 23.19 -4.18 -32.28
N THR A 6 23.11 -5.46 -31.92
CA THR A 6 22.46 -5.90 -30.68
C THR A 6 23.13 -5.28 -29.45
N ASN A 7 24.47 -5.24 -29.41
CA ASN A 7 25.23 -4.66 -28.29
C ASN A 7 24.95 -3.16 -28.12
N GLU A 8 24.97 -2.39 -29.22
CA GLU A 8 24.70 -0.96 -29.23
C GLU A 8 23.26 -0.68 -28.77
N ARG A 9 22.30 -1.46 -29.26
CA ARG A 9 20.90 -1.36 -28.84
C ARG A 9 20.72 -1.63 -27.35
N GLU A 10 21.41 -2.63 -26.80
CA GLU A 10 21.39 -2.93 -25.37
C GLU A 10 21.98 -1.79 -24.54
N MET A 11 23.08 -1.19 -24.97
CA MET A 11 23.65 0.00 -24.32
C MET A 11 22.64 1.16 -24.28
N PHE A 12 21.96 1.45 -25.40
CA PHE A 12 20.91 2.47 -25.42
C PHE A 12 19.74 2.13 -24.49
N HIS A 13 19.31 0.87 -24.40
CA HIS A 13 18.30 0.46 -23.43
C HIS A 13 18.74 0.64 -21.97
N GLY A 14 20.02 0.38 -21.68
CA GLY A 14 20.62 0.64 -20.36
C GLY A 14 20.59 2.13 -19.98
N VAL A 15 20.97 3.01 -20.92
CA VAL A 15 20.90 4.47 -20.72
C VAL A 15 19.45 4.91 -20.47
N VAL A 16 18.50 4.47 -21.29
CA VAL A 16 17.08 4.81 -21.11
C VAL A 16 16.56 4.36 -19.74
N SER A 17 16.88 3.13 -19.32
CA SER A 17 16.50 2.62 -18.01
C SER A 17 17.05 3.49 -16.87
N SER A 18 18.28 3.98 -17.01
CA SER A 18 18.93 4.86 -16.04
C SER A 18 18.26 6.24 -15.99
N CYS A 19 17.93 6.83 -17.15
CA CYS A 19 17.20 8.09 -17.22
C CYS A 19 15.81 7.97 -16.57
N VAL A 20 15.07 6.88 -16.84
CA VAL A 20 13.78 6.63 -16.19
C VAL A 20 13.95 6.53 -14.67
N GLN A 21 15.02 5.89 -14.18
CA GLN A 21 15.28 5.79 -12.74
C GLN A 21 15.56 7.16 -12.10
N VAL A 22 16.29 8.04 -12.78
CA VAL A 22 16.52 9.42 -12.30
C VAL A 22 15.21 10.19 -12.20
N LEU A 23 14.32 10.08 -13.19
CA LEU A 23 12.99 10.71 -13.14
C LEU A 23 12.16 10.21 -11.95
N VAL A 24 12.23 8.90 -11.65
CA VAL A 24 11.57 8.31 -10.49
C VAL A 24 12.11 8.92 -9.20
N GLN A 25 13.44 8.96 -9.04
CA GLN A 25 14.10 9.50 -7.84
C GLN A 25 13.79 10.99 -7.64
N ASP A 26 13.74 11.77 -8.71
CA ASP A 26 13.41 13.20 -8.66
C ASP A 26 11.99 13.41 -8.07
N LEU A 27 10.99 12.70 -8.61
CA LEU A 27 9.63 12.79 -8.09
C LEU A 27 9.50 12.24 -6.65
N GLU A 28 10.19 11.15 -6.31
CA GLU A 28 10.21 10.65 -4.93
C GLU A 28 10.79 11.69 -3.96
N THR A 29 11.90 12.33 -4.35
CA THR A 29 12.57 13.36 -3.54
C THR A 29 11.67 14.58 -3.36
N ALA A 30 10.92 14.95 -4.40
CA ALA A 30 9.95 16.04 -4.34
C ALA A 30 8.80 15.76 -3.35
N CYS A 31 8.39 14.49 -3.20
CA CYS A 31 7.35 14.09 -2.25
C CYS A 31 7.85 13.95 -0.80
N GLU A 32 9.15 13.76 -0.58
CA GLU A 32 9.73 13.48 0.74
C GLU A 32 9.43 14.57 1.80
N PRO A 33 9.52 15.89 1.52
CA PRO A 33 9.18 16.92 2.50
C PRO A 33 7.74 16.83 3.02
N ALA A 34 6.80 16.45 2.15
CA ALA A 34 5.40 16.27 2.53
C ALA A 34 5.23 15.02 3.42
N LEU A 35 5.92 13.92 3.12
CA LEU A 35 5.95 12.74 3.97
C LEU A 35 6.56 13.04 5.35
N GLN A 36 7.64 13.82 5.39
CA GLN A 36 8.25 14.26 6.66
C GLN A 36 7.28 15.14 7.46
N THR A 37 6.55 16.03 6.80
CA THR A 37 5.50 16.83 7.43
C THR A 37 4.44 15.92 8.05
N MET A 38 3.91 14.95 7.29
CA MET A 38 2.94 13.95 7.76
C MET A 38 3.43 13.24 9.02
N THR A 39 4.67 12.74 9.03
CA THR A 39 5.22 12.02 10.21
C THR A 39 5.37 12.88 11.46
N LYS A 40 5.40 14.20 11.33
CA LYS A 40 5.56 15.16 12.45
C LYS A 40 4.24 15.76 12.93
N MET A 41 3.13 15.49 12.26
CA MET A 41 1.82 15.99 12.69
C MET A 41 1.40 15.35 14.01
N GLN A 42 0.68 16.11 14.85
CA GLN A 42 0.20 15.65 16.15
C GLN A 42 -1.09 14.84 15.99
N TRP A 43 -0.98 13.64 15.42
CA TRP A 43 -2.12 12.77 15.12
C TRP A 43 -2.95 12.37 16.34
N ALA A 44 -2.37 12.36 17.53
CA ALA A 44 -3.11 12.13 18.78
C ALA A 44 -4.03 13.29 19.17
N ASN A 45 -3.76 14.52 18.70
CA ASN A 45 -4.50 15.74 19.04
C ASN A 45 -5.47 16.17 17.93
N VAL A 46 -5.78 15.27 17.00
CA VAL A 46 -6.79 15.52 15.97
C VAL A 46 -8.16 15.20 16.57
N ASP A 47 -8.98 16.23 16.76
CA ASP A 47 -10.30 16.12 17.42
C ASP A 47 -11.45 15.88 16.43
N THR A 48 -11.30 16.28 15.17
CA THR A 48 -12.31 16.12 14.12
C THR A 48 -11.69 15.72 12.79
N VAL A 49 -12.36 14.84 12.06
CA VAL A 49 -12.06 14.58 10.65
C VAL A 49 -12.57 15.75 9.81
N GLY A 50 -11.71 16.30 8.96
CA GLY A 50 -12.05 17.40 8.06
C GLY A 50 -11.77 17.03 6.61
N ASP A 51 -11.41 18.04 5.82
CA ASP A 51 -10.90 17.84 4.47
C ASP A 51 -9.52 17.16 4.50
N GLU A 52 -9.01 16.81 3.32
CA GLU A 52 -7.68 16.22 3.19
C GLU A 52 -6.57 17.12 3.76
N SER A 53 -5.57 16.49 4.36
CA SER A 53 -4.45 17.18 4.95
C SER A 53 -3.59 17.91 3.92
N ARG A 54 -2.96 19.02 4.33
CA ARG A 54 -2.09 19.83 3.45
C ARG A 54 -0.95 19.05 2.81
N TYR A 55 -0.40 18.04 3.48
CA TYR A 55 0.65 17.21 2.89
C TYR A 55 0.14 16.40 1.68
N VAL A 56 -1.13 15.98 1.68
CA VAL A 56 -1.77 15.30 0.55
C VAL A 56 -1.87 16.26 -0.64
N ALA A 57 -2.30 17.49 -0.41
CA ALA A 57 -2.33 18.52 -1.44
C ALA A 57 -0.93 18.79 -2.03
N SER A 58 0.10 18.89 -1.17
CA SER A 58 1.48 19.03 -1.61
C SER A 58 1.94 17.85 -2.46
N ILE A 59 1.69 16.60 -2.05
CA ILE A 59 2.07 15.42 -2.84
C ILE A 59 1.38 15.45 -4.20
N ARG A 60 0.06 15.67 -4.25
CA ARG A 60 -0.68 15.73 -5.53
C ARG A 60 -0.15 16.81 -6.44
N GLN A 61 0.20 17.99 -5.92
CA GLN A 61 0.80 19.04 -6.72
C GLN A 61 2.10 18.56 -7.40
N HIS A 62 3.03 17.94 -6.65
CA HIS A 62 4.26 17.41 -7.22
C HIS A 62 4.00 16.30 -8.25
N LEU A 63 3.06 15.38 -7.95
CA LEU A 63 2.65 14.34 -8.88
C LEU A 63 2.15 14.96 -10.20
N ARG A 64 1.21 15.91 -10.14
CA ARG A 64 0.63 16.52 -11.34
C ARG A 64 1.67 17.25 -12.17
N GLN A 65 2.47 18.11 -11.54
CA GLN A 65 3.49 18.90 -12.23
C GLN A 65 4.53 18.01 -12.93
N CYS A 66 5.08 17.01 -12.23
CA CYS A 66 6.12 16.16 -12.80
C CYS A 66 5.56 15.17 -13.82
N VAL A 67 4.45 14.49 -13.52
CA VAL A 67 3.90 13.43 -14.37
C VAL A 67 3.39 13.98 -15.69
N VAL A 68 2.70 15.12 -15.68
CA VAL A 68 2.22 15.78 -16.91
C VAL A 68 3.40 16.20 -17.78
N ARG A 69 4.42 16.82 -17.20
CA ARG A 69 5.62 17.23 -17.93
C ARG A 69 6.36 16.05 -18.54
N ILE A 70 6.59 14.98 -17.77
CA ILE A 70 7.26 13.76 -18.26
C ILE A 70 6.45 13.09 -19.37
N ARG A 71 5.13 12.99 -19.20
CA ARG A 71 4.21 12.45 -20.22
C ARG A 71 4.33 13.20 -21.54
N ASP A 72 4.33 14.54 -21.49
CA ASP A 72 4.36 15.38 -22.67
C ASP A 72 5.72 15.28 -23.38
N CYS A 73 6.83 15.27 -22.62
CA CYS A 73 8.17 15.04 -23.15
C CYS A 73 8.34 13.63 -23.78
N LEU A 74 7.62 12.63 -23.27
CA LEU A 74 7.66 11.24 -23.74
C LEU A 74 6.47 10.88 -24.65
N GLY A 75 5.81 11.86 -25.27
CA GLY A 75 4.59 11.64 -26.05
C GLY A 75 4.72 10.58 -27.16
N GLN A 76 5.87 10.55 -27.85
CA GLN A 76 6.17 9.54 -28.88
C GLN A 76 6.71 8.21 -28.31
N ALA A 77 7.05 8.18 -27.02
CA ALA A 77 7.71 7.07 -26.36
C ALA A 77 6.93 6.57 -25.13
N ARG A 78 5.62 6.38 -25.29
CA ARG A 78 4.66 6.01 -24.23
C ARG A 78 5.11 4.84 -23.36
N LYS A 79 5.83 3.86 -23.91
CA LYS A 79 6.34 2.71 -23.14
C LYS A 79 7.27 3.11 -22.00
N TYR A 80 8.10 4.14 -22.20
CA TYR A 80 9.02 4.63 -21.16
C TYR A 80 8.30 5.49 -20.13
N PHE A 81 7.28 6.25 -20.54
CA PHE A 81 6.39 6.93 -19.59
C PHE A 81 5.66 5.93 -18.69
N MET A 82 5.13 4.85 -19.25
CA MET A 82 4.51 3.79 -18.46
C MET A 82 5.52 3.14 -17.51
N GLN A 83 6.74 2.84 -17.99
CA GLN A 83 7.82 2.30 -17.16
C GLN A 83 8.14 3.21 -15.98
N PHE A 84 8.19 4.53 -16.21
CA PHE A 84 8.32 5.53 -15.15
C PHE A 84 7.20 5.42 -14.12
N CYS A 85 5.92 5.44 -14.52
CA CYS A 85 4.79 5.33 -13.59
C CYS A 85 4.86 4.06 -12.74
N PHE A 86 5.13 2.90 -13.37
CA PHE A 86 5.26 1.63 -12.66
C PHE A 86 6.40 1.66 -11.65
N ARG A 87 7.59 2.15 -12.03
CA ARG A 87 8.74 2.22 -11.12
C ARG A 87 8.50 3.20 -9.98
N PHE A 88 7.88 4.35 -10.27
CA PHE A 88 7.53 5.33 -9.25
C PHE A 88 6.59 4.76 -8.20
N VAL A 89 5.47 4.13 -8.58
CA VAL A 89 4.54 3.54 -7.61
C VAL A 89 5.21 2.43 -6.78
N ASN A 90 6.03 1.58 -7.42
CA ASN A 90 6.77 0.52 -6.71
C ASN A 90 7.74 1.07 -5.66
N ALA A 91 8.30 2.26 -5.87
CA ALA A 91 9.22 2.89 -4.94
C ALA A 91 8.48 3.75 -3.89
N PHE A 92 7.49 4.53 -4.31
CA PHE A 92 6.76 5.47 -3.49
C PHE A 92 5.80 4.80 -2.50
N VAL A 93 5.03 3.80 -2.91
CA VAL A 93 4.01 3.18 -2.04
C VAL A 93 4.63 2.53 -0.79
N PRO A 94 5.73 1.75 -0.89
CA PRO A 94 6.42 1.27 0.31
C PRO A 94 6.95 2.38 1.21
N LYS A 95 7.45 3.49 0.65
CA LYS A 95 7.88 4.66 1.44
C LYS A 95 6.71 5.32 2.17
N PHE A 96 5.58 5.48 1.50
CA PHE A 96 4.36 6.02 2.10
C PHE A 96 3.85 5.14 3.25
N ILE A 97 3.81 3.81 3.07
CA ILE A 97 3.46 2.85 4.13
C ILE A 97 4.42 2.98 5.33
N ASN A 98 5.72 3.06 5.08
CA ASN A 98 6.72 3.26 6.13
C ASN A 98 6.55 4.60 6.85
N ALA A 99 6.13 5.65 6.13
CA ALA A 99 5.83 6.94 6.74
C ALA A 99 4.57 6.87 7.61
N ILE A 100 3.50 6.18 7.19
CA ILE A 100 2.32 5.91 8.05
C ILE A 100 2.73 5.19 9.33
N LEU A 101 3.52 4.12 9.23
CA LEU A 101 3.98 3.36 10.40
C LEU A 101 4.87 4.17 11.36
N ARG A 102 5.37 5.34 10.93
CA ARG A 102 6.12 6.29 11.76
C ARG A 102 5.23 7.36 12.40
N CYS A 103 3.98 7.50 11.99
CA CYS A 103 3.02 8.38 12.65
C CYS A 103 2.65 7.76 14.00
N ARG A 104 3.21 8.30 15.10
CA ARG A 104 2.92 7.85 16.47
C ARG A 104 3.16 8.99 17.46
N PRO A 105 2.30 9.18 18.47
CA PRO A 105 1.04 8.47 18.73
C PRO A 105 -0.11 8.91 17.79
N VAL A 106 -1.10 8.04 17.57
CA VAL A 106 -2.28 8.29 16.72
C VAL A 106 -3.56 7.96 17.49
N SER A 107 -4.48 8.93 17.57
CA SER A 107 -5.83 8.71 18.13
C SER A 107 -6.74 8.02 17.11
N VAL A 108 -7.93 7.58 17.53
CA VAL A 108 -8.92 7.01 16.59
C VAL A 108 -9.28 8.02 15.50
N THR A 109 -9.58 9.27 15.89
CA THR A 109 -9.92 10.34 14.95
C THR A 109 -8.72 10.74 14.07
N GLY A 110 -7.50 10.73 14.60
CA GLY A 110 -6.29 10.91 13.80
C GLY A 110 -6.10 9.80 12.77
N ALA A 111 -6.41 8.55 13.12
CA ALA A 111 -6.37 7.41 12.19
C ALA A 111 -7.47 7.52 11.12
N GLU A 112 -8.65 8.04 11.46
CA GLU A 112 -9.72 8.32 10.48
C GLU A 112 -9.27 9.38 9.46
N GLN A 113 -8.63 10.47 9.92
CA GLN A 113 -8.08 11.49 9.03
C GLN A 113 -6.98 10.91 8.12
N LEU A 114 -6.03 10.13 8.68
CA LEU A 114 -5.01 9.44 7.89
C LEU A 114 -5.61 8.48 6.87
N LEU A 115 -6.73 7.82 7.19
CA LEU A 115 -7.41 6.91 6.28
C LEU A 115 -8.05 7.66 5.11
N LEU A 116 -8.67 8.81 5.38
CA LEU A 116 -9.19 9.72 4.35
C LEU A 116 -8.06 10.18 3.43
N ASP A 117 -6.96 10.67 4.00
CA ASP A 117 -5.79 11.13 3.25
C ASP A 117 -5.19 10.02 2.38
N THR A 118 -5.09 8.81 2.93
CA THR A 118 -4.60 7.61 2.23
C THR A 118 -5.48 7.27 1.04
N HIS A 119 -6.81 7.37 1.19
CA HIS A 119 -7.76 7.13 0.11
C HIS A 119 -7.66 8.19 -1.00
N ALA A 120 -7.46 9.45 -0.63
CA ALA A 120 -7.23 10.53 -1.59
C ALA A 120 -5.96 10.29 -2.42
N LEU A 121 -4.85 9.92 -1.78
CA LEU A 121 -3.60 9.57 -2.47
C LEU A 121 -3.74 8.31 -3.33
N LYS A 122 -4.47 7.29 -2.87
CA LYS A 122 -4.75 6.08 -3.66
C LYS A 122 -5.44 6.42 -4.97
N THR A 123 -6.46 7.30 -4.90
CA THR A 123 -7.20 7.75 -6.07
C THR A 123 -6.31 8.51 -7.06
N GLU A 124 -5.45 9.40 -6.58
CA GLU A 124 -4.50 10.10 -7.45
C GLU A 124 -3.50 9.13 -8.10
N LEU A 125 -2.90 8.24 -7.30
CA LEU A 125 -1.88 7.29 -7.76
C LEU A 125 -2.44 6.29 -8.80
N VAL A 126 -3.69 5.83 -8.64
CA VAL A 126 -4.35 4.96 -9.64
C VAL A 126 -4.46 5.66 -10.99
N ASN A 127 -4.71 6.97 -10.98
CA ASN A 127 -4.90 7.77 -12.18
C ASN A 127 -3.61 8.35 -12.77
N LEU A 128 -2.45 8.13 -12.13
CA LEU A 128 -1.16 8.66 -12.56
C LEU A 128 -0.86 8.52 -14.07
N PRO A 129 -1.10 7.36 -14.73
CA PRO A 129 -0.77 7.17 -16.15
C PRO A 129 -1.67 7.94 -17.12
N VAL A 130 -2.77 8.50 -16.62
CA VAL A 130 -3.79 9.21 -17.41
C VAL A 130 -4.12 10.57 -16.82
N LEU A 131 -3.33 11.02 -15.85
CA LEU A 131 -3.49 12.29 -15.18
C LEU A 131 -3.51 13.42 -16.21
N GLU A 132 -4.59 14.22 -16.19
CA GLU A 132 -4.85 15.32 -17.11
C GLU A 132 -4.71 14.95 -18.61
N SER A 133 -4.95 13.68 -18.95
CA SER A 133 -4.90 13.21 -20.34
C SER A 133 -6.19 13.58 -21.06
N ALA A 134 -6.09 14.42 -22.09
CA ALA A 134 -7.22 14.78 -22.96
C ALA A 134 -7.88 13.56 -23.66
N ALA A 135 -7.16 12.44 -23.79
CA ALA A 135 -7.58 11.29 -24.58
C ALA A 135 -8.60 10.33 -23.90
N GLY A 136 -9.13 10.65 -22.71
CA GLY A 136 -10.13 9.82 -22.01
C GLY A 136 -9.70 8.36 -21.74
N ARG A 137 -8.40 8.08 -21.77
CA ARG A 137 -7.85 6.72 -21.62
C ARG A 137 -7.96 6.27 -20.17
N LYS A 138 -8.18 4.98 -19.97
CA LYS A 138 -8.12 4.34 -18.65
C LYS A 138 -6.69 3.90 -18.32
N PRO A 139 -6.27 3.91 -17.04
CA PRO A 139 -5.00 3.33 -16.65
C PRO A 139 -4.97 1.83 -16.95
N PRO A 140 -3.79 1.24 -17.26
CA PRO A 140 -3.69 -0.21 -17.47
C PRO A 140 -4.07 -1.00 -16.21
N GLU A 141 -4.76 -2.13 -16.37
CA GLU A 141 -5.24 -2.95 -15.25
C GLU A 141 -4.11 -3.45 -14.34
N ALA A 142 -2.96 -3.84 -14.93
CA ALA A 142 -1.79 -4.25 -14.15
C ALA A 142 -1.26 -3.12 -13.25
N PHE A 143 -1.35 -1.87 -13.73
CA PHE A 143 -0.95 -0.70 -12.96
C PHE A 143 -1.94 -0.42 -11.82
N THR A 144 -3.25 -0.44 -12.11
CA THR A 144 -4.26 -0.19 -11.09
C THR A 144 -4.23 -1.27 -10.00
N LYS A 145 -4.09 -2.56 -10.36
CA LYS A 145 -3.92 -3.65 -9.40
C LYS A 145 -2.72 -3.47 -8.48
N LEU A 146 -1.59 -3.03 -9.03
CA LEU A 146 -0.38 -2.75 -8.25
C LEU A 146 -0.62 -1.65 -7.20
N VAL A 147 -1.16 -0.51 -7.62
CA VAL A 147 -1.47 0.61 -6.71
C VAL A 147 -2.48 0.18 -5.65
N ILE A 148 -3.56 -0.49 -6.07
CA ILE A 148 -4.62 -0.93 -5.17
C ILE A 148 -4.07 -1.91 -4.13
N LYS A 149 -3.24 -2.90 -4.51
CA LYS A 149 -2.64 -3.85 -3.56
C LYS A 149 -1.87 -3.10 -2.45
N GLY A 150 -0.95 -2.22 -2.83
CA GLY A 150 -0.11 -1.51 -1.86
C GLY A 150 -0.90 -0.50 -1.01
N MET A 151 -1.78 0.30 -1.61
CA MET A 151 -2.56 1.28 -0.85
C MET A 151 -3.64 0.64 0.03
N THR A 152 -4.16 -0.53 -0.33
CA THR A 152 -5.08 -1.28 0.54
C THR A 152 -4.36 -1.79 1.78
N LYS A 153 -3.08 -2.18 1.69
CA LYS A 153 -2.25 -2.47 2.88
C LYS A 153 -2.19 -1.26 3.82
N ALA A 154 -1.95 -0.06 3.29
CA ALA A 154 -1.95 1.18 4.07
C ALA A 154 -3.31 1.43 4.76
N GLU A 155 -4.42 1.27 4.04
CA GLU A 155 -5.77 1.39 4.59
C GLU A 155 -6.03 0.36 5.71
N MET A 156 -5.57 -0.89 5.55
CA MET A 156 -5.74 -1.94 6.57
C MET A 156 -4.94 -1.64 7.84
N ILE A 157 -3.72 -1.11 7.73
CA ILE A 157 -2.91 -0.66 8.86
C ILE A 157 -3.70 0.37 9.69
N LEU A 158 -4.27 1.38 9.04
CA LEU A 158 -5.02 2.44 9.71
C LEU A 158 -6.31 1.91 10.35
N LYS A 159 -7.02 0.97 9.70
CA LYS A 159 -8.18 0.30 10.29
C LYS A 159 -7.83 -0.50 11.54
N LEU A 160 -6.66 -1.13 11.61
CA LEU A 160 -6.17 -1.79 12.82
C LEU A 160 -5.81 -0.78 13.91
N VAL A 161 -5.24 0.37 13.54
CA VAL A 161 -4.99 1.47 14.50
C VAL A 161 -6.30 2.01 15.09
N MET A 162 -7.43 1.94 14.38
CA MET A 162 -8.75 2.28 14.92
C MET A 162 -9.39 1.16 15.75
N ALA A 163 -9.10 -0.11 15.46
CA ALA A 163 -9.73 -1.24 16.12
C ALA A 163 -9.36 -1.32 17.62
N PRO A 164 -10.31 -1.57 18.54
CA PRO A 164 -10.00 -1.67 19.95
C PRO A 164 -9.09 -2.89 20.23
N VAL A 165 -8.17 -2.75 21.19
CA VAL A 165 -7.34 -3.86 21.70
C VAL A 165 -8.05 -4.53 22.87
N ASP A 166 -8.56 -3.72 23.81
CA ASP A 166 -9.37 -4.18 24.94
C ASP A 166 -10.86 -4.29 24.57
N PRO A 167 -11.61 -5.21 25.21
CA PRO A 167 -11.20 -6.11 26.28
C PRO A 167 -10.58 -7.44 25.82
N ASP A 168 -10.48 -7.68 24.51
CA ASP A 168 -10.03 -8.97 23.94
C ASP A 168 -8.84 -8.80 22.97
N PRO A 169 -7.61 -8.85 23.50
CA PRO A 169 -6.39 -8.87 22.70
C PRO A 169 -6.32 -10.00 21.68
N GLY A 170 -6.96 -11.14 21.95
CA GLY A 170 -6.95 -12.30 21.07
C GLY A 170 -7.66 -12.03 19.75
N THR A 171 -8.83 -11.41 19.82
CA THR A 171 -9.59 -10.97 18.64
C THR A 171 -8.84 -9.90 17.85
N PHE A 172 -8.16 -8.96 18.53
CA PHE A 172 -7.34 -7.95 17.85
C PHE A 172 -6.21 -8.59 17.03
N VAL A 173 -5.51 -9.58 17.59
CA VAL A 173 -4.47 -10.35 16.90
C VAL A 173 -5.04 -11.12 15.70
N GLU A 174 -6.24 -11.71 15.82
CA GLU A 174 -6.91 -12.38 14.70
C GLU A 174 -7.24 -11.41 13.56
N HIS A 175 -7.73 -10.21 13.88
CA HIS A 175 -7.94 -9.17 12.88
C HIS A 175 -6.65 -8.78 12.18
N TYR A 176 -5.55 -8.63 12.93
CA TYR A 176 -4.23 -8.34 12.35
C TYR A 176 -3.80 -9.41 11.34
N ILE A 177 -3.82 -10.69 11.74
CA ILE A 177 -3.43 -11.81 10.87
C ILE A 177 -4.30 -11.87 9.61
N ASN A 178 -5.60 -11.63 9.74
CA ASN A 178 -6.55 -11.68 8.62
C ASN A 178 -6.40 -10.50 7.64
N PHE A 179 -6.12 -9.30 8.15
CA PHE A 179 -6.01 -8.09 7.32
C PHE A 179 -4.61 -7.93 6.70
N LEU A 180 -3.58 -8.43 7.37
CA LEU A 180 -2.18 -8.27 6.98
C LEU A 180 -1.43 -9.62 7.01
N PRO A 181 -1.83 -10.62 6.19
CA PRO A 181 -1.26 -11.97 6.23
C PRO A 181 0.22 -12.02 5.83
N GLU A 182 0.67 -11.11 4.96
CA GLU A 182 2.08 -10.99 4.52
C GLU A 182 2.95 -10.18 5.52
N SER A 183 2.39 -9.71 6.63
CA SER A 183 3.07 -8.79 7.56
C SER A 183 3.87 -9.53 8.64
N ASP A 184 4.97 -8.91 9.06
CA ASP A 184 5.92 -9.48 10.02
C ASP A 184 5.68 -9.00 11.46
N VAL A 185 6.50 -9.51 12.37
CA VAL A 185 6.45 -9.16 13.81
C VAL A 185 6.81 -7.68 14.03
N VAL A 186 7.67 -7.11 13.18
CA VAL A 186 8.17 -5.74 13.31
C VAL A 186 7.10 -4.74 12.89
N GLU A 187 6.38 -5.01 11.80
CA GLU A 187 5.20 -4.24 11.37
C GLU A 187 4.09 -4.32 12.43
N PHE A 188 3.84 -5.49 13.05
CA PHE A 188 2.84 -5.60 14.12
C PHE A 188 3.19 -4.70 15.31
N GLN A 189 4.46 -4.75 15.74
CA GLN A 189 4.97 -3.93 16.82
C GLN A 189 4.82 -2.43 16.52
N LYS A 190 5.10 -2.01 15.28
CA LYS A 190 4.88 -0.61 14.86
C LYS A 190 3.42 -0.20 14.97
N ILE A 191 2.47 -1.07 14.61
CA ILE A 191 1.02 -0.79 14.76
C ILE A 191 0.63 -0.61 16.23
N LEU A 192 1.15 -1.44 17.14
CA LEU A 192 0.92 -1.28 18.58
C LEU A 192 1.51 0.04 19.11
N ASP A 193 2.68 0.45 18.60
CA ASP A 193 3.30 1.73 18.93
C ASP A 193 2.48 2.92 18.42
N MET A 194 1.90 2.85 17.22
CA MET A 194 1.00 3.89 16.70
C MET A 194 -0.18 4.12 17.63
N LYS A 195 -0.76 3.04 18.15
CA LYS A 195 -1.88 3.05 19.10
C LYS A 195 -1.49 3.44 20.52
N SER A 196 -0.19 3.60 20.80
CA SER A 196 0.34 3.88 22.15
C SER A 196 -0.01 2.82 23.20
N VAL A 197 -0.09 1.54 22.79
CA VAL A 197 -0.29 0.42 23.73
C VAL A 197 0.89 0.34 24.70
N ARG A 198 0.64 0.11 25.98
CA ARG A 198 1.70 0.12 26.99
C ARG A 198 2.64 -1.08 26.80
N LYS A 199 3.92 -0.92 27.13
CA LYS A 199 4.95 -1.96 26.90
C LYS A 199 4.60 -3.32 27.51
N ASN A 200 4.03 -3.35 28.71
CA ASN A 200 3.60 -4.58 29.38
C ASN A 200 2.45 -5.27 28.62
N GLU A 201 1.46 -4.51 28.17
CA GLU A 201 0.34 -5.00 27.37
C GLU A 201 0.82 -5.47 25.99
N GLN A 202 1.76 -4.73 25.37
CA GLN A 202 2.38 -5.12 24.10
C GLN A 202 3.04 -6.49 24.20
N THR A 203 3.84 -6.77 25.26
CA THR A 203 4.46 -8.09 25.44
C THR A 203 3.42 -9.22 25.40
N ALA A 204 2.32 -9.07 26.15
CA ALA A 204 1.24 -10.07 26.18
C ALA A 204 0.57 -10.25 24.81
N ILE A 205 0.28 -9.15 24.10
CA ILE A 205 -0.32 -9.19 22.75
C ILE A 205 0.62 -9.86 21.75
N MET A 206 1.93 -9.59 21.84
CA MET A 206 2.93 -10.17 20.96
C MET A 206 3.08 -11.68 21.18
N ASP A 207 2.94 -12.15 22.41
CA ASP A 207 2.97 -13.59 22.72
C ASP A 207 1.74 -14.30 22.15
N ILE A 208 0.54 -13.71 22.27
CA ILE A 208 -0.68 -14.21 21.63
C ILE A 208 -0.52 -14.29 20.10
N PHE A 209 0.13 -13.28 19.49
CA PHE A 209 0.42 -13.28 18.06
C PHE A 209 1.35 -14.42 17.65
N ARG A 210 2.41 -14.68 18.40
CA ARG A 210 3.34 -15.79 18.14
C ARG A 210 2.63 -17.14 18.25
N GLU A 211 1.83 -17.34 19.29
CA GLU A 211 1.08 -18.57 19.52
C GLU A 211 0.08 -18.83 18.37
N LYS A 212 -0.74 -17.83 18.02
CA LYS A 212 -1.72 -17.96 16.92
C LYS A 212 -1.05 -18.18 15.57
N LYS A 213 0.08 -17.51 15.30
CA LYS A 213 0.81 -17.70 14.04
C LYS A 213 1.42 -19.10 13.95
N ALA A 214 2.05 -19.60 15.01
CA ALA A 214 2.57 -20.97 15.06
C ALA A 214 1.45 -22.02 14.88
N ALA A 215 0.29 -21.80 15.49
CA ALA A 215 -0.87 -22.69 15.31
C ALA A 215 -1.40 -22.70 13.86
N LEU A 216 -1.38 -21.55 13.17
CA LEU A 216 -1.78 -21.45 11.76
C LEU A 216 -0.78 -22.15 10.82
N ASP A 217 0.51 -21.96 11.06
CA ASP A 217 1.57 -22.60 10.29
C ASP A 217 1.48 -24.13 10.44
N SER A 218 1.32 -24.61 11.68
CA SER A 218 1.13 -26.05 11.97
C SER A 218 -0.10 -26.64 11.29
N LYS A 219 -1.20 -25.87 11.20
CA LYS A 219 -2.44 -26.30 10.53
C LYS A 219 -2.29 -26.35 9.00
N ASN A 220 -1.48 -25.46 8.43
CA ASN A 220 -1.18 -25.48 7.01
C ASN A 220 -0.29 -26.68 6.64
N ASP A 221 0.69 -27.02 7.47
CA ASP A 221 1.56 -28.18 7.26
C ASP A 221 0.80 -29.51 7.33
N LEU A 222 -0.12 -29.65 8.29
CA LEU A 222 -1.00 -30.84 8.40
C LEU A 222 -1.96 -31.00 7.22
N ASN A 223 -2.41 -29.88 6.62
CA ASN A 223 -3.26 -29.92 5.43
C ASN A 223 -2.47 -30.18 4.15
N ALA A 224 -1.21 -29.74 4.07
CA ALA A 224 -0.32 -30.04 2.96
C ALA A 224 0.01 -31.54 2.90
N ASP A 225 0.21 -32.18 4.05
CA ASP A 225 0.48 -33.64 4.15
C ASP A 225 -0.73 -34.50 3.81
N ARG A 226 -1.96 -34.04 4.10
CA ARG A 226 -3.21 -34.72 3.70
C ARG A 226 -3.62 -34.50 2.24
N GLY A 227 -3.09 -33.49 1.56
CA GLY A 227 -3.39 -33.16 0.16
C GLY A 227 -2.56 -33.92 -0.88
N GLY A 228 -1.61 -34.75 -0.46
CA GLY A 228 -0.62 -35.41 -1.33
C GLY A 228 -1.12 -36.59 -2.17
N VAL A 229 -2.40 -36.97 -2.11
CA VAL A 229 -2.92 -38.12 -2.87
C VAL A 229 -4.27 -37.80 -3.52
N ALA A 230 -4.28 -36.96 -4.56
CA ALA A 230 -5.14 -37.14 -5.74
C ALA A 230 -4.97 -36.02 -6.79
N SER A 231 -4.72 -36.47 -8.02
CA SER A 231 -5.06 -35.86 -9.32
C SER A 231 -4.34 -34.62 -9.84
N ASP A 232 -3.51 -34.89 -10.85
CA ASP A 232 -3.32 -34.08 -12.06
C ASP A 232 -4.64 -33.52 -12.64
N ALA A 233 -4.51 -32.39 -13.33
CA ALA A 233 -5.49 -31.66 -14.16
C ALA A 233 -6.33 -30.57 -13.46
N ALA A 234 -5.87 -29.31 -13.55
CA ALA A 234 -6.60 -28.19 -14.17
C ALA A 234 -5.84 -26.88 -13.98
N LEU A 235 -5.27 -26.37 -15.08
CA LEU A 235 -4.90 -24.97 -15.24
C LEU A 235 -6.16 -24.10 -15.38
N SER A 236 -6.08 -22.88 -14.86
CA SER A 236 -6.87 -21.68 -15.18
C SER A 236 -7.86 -21.16 -14.12
N SER A 237 -7.74 -19.85 -13.89
CA SER A 237 -8.65 -18.88 -13.29
C SER A 237 -8.60 -18.71 -11.76
N GLY A 238 -7.69 -17.82 -11.32
CA GLY A 238 -7.69 -17.25 -9.97
C GLY A 238 -8.92 -16.38 -9.76
N ASP A 239 -9.79 -16.86 -8.87
CA ASP A 239 -11.11 -16.30 -8.59
C ASP A 239 -11.02 -15.09 -7.65
N ASN A 240 -11.43 -13.92 -8.14
CA ASN A 240 -11.41 -12.63 -7.43
C ASN A 240 -12.59 -12.51 -6.44
N SER A 241 -13.40 -13.57 -6.30
CA SER A 241 -14.65 -13.63 -5.51
C SER A 241 -14.42 -13.69 -3.99
N SER A 242 -13.28 -14.20 -3.55
CA SER A 242 -12.95 -14.40 -2.12
C SER A 242 -12.66 -13.08 -1.39
N LEU A 243 -12.01 -12.13 -2.07
CA LEU A 243 -11.76 -10.81 -1.51
C LEU A 243 -13.03 -9.96 -1.48
N ASP A 244 -13.82 -10.03 -2.55
CA ASP A 244 -15.06 -9.24 -2.70
C ASP A 244 -16.16 -9.68 -1.72
N SER A 245 -16.23 -10.97 -1.42
CA SER A 245 -17.14 -11.52 -0.40
C SER A 245 -16.75 -11.12 1.03
N ARG A 246 -15.44 -10.99 1.33
CA ARG A 246 -14.95 -10.48 2.63
C ARG A 246 -15.26 -8.99 2.79
N ILE A 247 -15.12 -8.20 1.74
CA ILE A 247 -15.45 -6.76 1.72
C ILE A 247 -16.95 -6.53 1.96
N ARG A 248 -17.83 -7.30 1.31
CA ARG A 248 -19.29 -7.19 1.51
C ARG A 248 -19.73 -7.60 2.93
N LYS A 249 -18.99 -8.50 3.59
CA LYS A 249 -19.27 -8.91 4.98
C LYS A 249 -18.91 -7.80 5.98
N LEU A 250 -17.91 -6.97 5.65
CA LEU A 250 -17.49 -5.79 6.42
C LEU A 250 -18.51 -4.65 6.35
N GLU A 251 -19.05 -4.33 5.17
CA GLU A 251 -20.05 -3.26 5.01
C GLU A 251 -21.32 -3.50 5.84
N LYS A 252 -21.67 -4.77 6.07
CA LYS A 252 -22.82 -5.17 6.90
C LYS A 252 -22.56 -5.04 8.40
N LEU A 253 -21.30 -5.06 8.85
CA LEU A 253 -20.93 -4.96 10.25
C LEU A 253 -20.73 -3.50 10.68
N VAL A 254 -20.20 -2.66 9.80
CA VAL A 254 -20.08 -1.21 10.05
C VAL A 254 -21.46 -0.55 10.14
N LYS A 255 -22.43 -0.97 9.30
CA LYS A 255 -23.82 -0.48 9.35
C LYS A 255 -24.62 -0.94 10.57
N LYS A 256 -24.10 -1.87 11.38
CA LYS A 256 -24.78 -2.36 12.60
C LYS A 256 -24.42 -1.58 13.87
N ARG A 257 -23.52 -0.58 13.77
CA ARG A 257 -23.07 0.24 14.90
C ARG A 257 -23.43 1.73 14.77
N PHE A 258 -24.28 2.08 13.82
CA PHE A 258 -24.97 3.37 13.75
C PHE A 258 -26.48 3.11 13.82
#